data_AF-A0A2G1Y169-F1
#
_entry.id   AF-A0A2G1Y169-F1
#
_cell.length_a   1.000
_cell.length_b   1.000
_cell.length_c   1.000
_cell.angle_alpha   90.00
_cell.angle_beta   90.00
_cell.angle_gamma   90.00
#
_symmetry.space_group_name_H-M   'P 1'
#
loop_
_entity.id
_entity.type
_entity.pdbx_description
1 polymer ?
#
loop_
_entity_poly.entity_id
_entity_poly.type
_entity_poly.pdbx_seq_one_letter_code
_entity_poly.pdbx_strand_id
1 'polypeptide(L)' 'VPLNRLGSAEEIAAVVNFLVGDGGNYITGENIHVNGGMYMS' A
#
# COMPACT_ATOMS: atom_id res chain seq x y z
N VAL A 1 8.95 -10.66 5.98
CA VAL A 1 8.75 -9.23 5.59
C VAL A 1 10.13 -8.62 5.35
N PRO A 2 10.54 -8.36 4.09
CA PRO A 2 11.77 -7.68 3.71
C PRO A 2 12.09 -6.41 4.51
N LEU A 3 11.08 -5.63 4.91
CA LEU A 3 11.28 -4.45 5.76
C LEU A 3 11.59 -4.74 7.23
N ASN A 4 11.60 -6.01 7.66
CA ASN A 4 11.95 -6.48 9.02
C ASN A 4 11.24 -5.75 10.18
N ARG A 5 10.00 -5.29 9.96
CA ARG A 5 9.13 -4.69 10.97
C ARG A 5 7.66 -4.88 10.62
N LEU A 6 6.80 -4.66 11.61
CA LEU A 6 5.37 -4.52 11.37
C LEU A 6 5.07 -3.15 10.77
N GLY A 7 4.07 -3.12 9.87
CA GLY A 7 3.50 -1.88 9.39
C GLY A 7 2.60 -1.23 10.44
N SER A 8 2.39 0.07 10.34
CA SER A 8 1.41 0.80 11.14
C SER A 8 0.12 1.07 10.35
N ALA A 9 -0.96 1.41 11.06
CA ALA A 9 -2.24 1.76 10.42
C ALA A 9 -2.10 3.01 9.53
N GLU A 10 -1.24 3.95 9.92
CA GLU A 10 -0.96 5.19 9.20
C GLU A 10 -0.33 4.93 7.82
N GLU A 11 0.49 3.89 7.70
CA GLU A 11 1.10 3.51 6.42
C GLU A 11 0.07 2.97 5.43
N ILE A 12 -0.94 2.24 5.93
CA ILE A 12 -2.08 1.81 5.11
C ILE A 12 -2.93 3.02 4.73
N ALA A 13 -3.23 3.90 5.69
CA ALA A 13 -4.01 5.11 5.45
C ALA A 13 -3.35 6.04 4.42
N ALA A 14 -2.03 6.15 4.42
CA ALA A 14 -1.30 6.94 3.43
C ALA A 14 -1.51 6.43 2.00
N VAL A 15 -1.50 5.10 1.80
CA VAL A 15 -1.79 4.50 0.48
C VAL A 15 -3.25 4.70 0.09
N VAL A 16 -4.19 4.54 1.03
CA VAL A 16 -5.62 4.84 0.77
C VAL A 16 -5.79 6.30 0.35
N ASN A 17 -5.17 7.24 1.06
CA ASN A 17 -5.24 8.66 0.74
C ASN A 17 -4.69 8.99 -0.65
N PHE A 18 -3.62 8.30 -1.08
CA PHE A 18 -3.12 8.40 -2.45
C PHE A 18 -4.15 7.89 -3.48
N LEU A 19 -4.74 6.72 -3.24
CA LEU A 19 -5.67 6.08 -4.17
C LEU A 19 -6.98 6.85 -4.35
N VAL A 20 -7.48 7.49 -3.29
CA VAL A 20 -8.69 8.32 -3.36
C VAL A 20 -8.43 9.74 -3.83
N GLY A 21 -7.15 10.15 -3.89
CA GLY A 21 -6.72 11.47 -4.36
C GLY A 21 -6.38 11.49 -5.85
N ASP A 22 -5.90 12.64 -6.32
CA ASP A 22 -5.61 12.88 -7.74
C ASP A 22 -4.60 11.89 -8.34
N GLY A 23 -3.69 11.35 -7.51
CA GLY A 23 -2.71 10.35 -7.91
C GLY A 23 -3.30 8.99 -8.26
N GLY A 24 -4.50 8.66 -7.77
CA GLY A 24 -5.17 7.38 -7.99
C GLY A 24 -6.16 7.36 -9.15
N ASN A 25 -6.44 8.49 -9.80
CA ASN A 25 -7.57 8.66 -10.74
C ASN A 25 -7.56 7.73 -11.96
N TYR A 26 -6.43 7.11 -12.30
CA TYR A 26 -6.31 6.16 -13.42
C TYR A 26 -6.01 4.72 -12.97
N ILE A 27 -6.12 4.44 -11.67
CA ILE A 27 -5.86 3.13 -11.09
C ILE A 27 -7.21 2.49 -10.75
N THR A 28 -7.52 1.36 -11.37
CA THR A 28 -8.75 0.62 -11.14
C THR A 28 -8.53 -0.87 -11.39
N GLY A 29 -9.26 -1.73 -10.68
CA GLY A 29 -9.17 -3.19 -10.82
C GLY A 29 -7.91 -3.84 -10.23
N GLU A 30 -7.04 -3.06 -9.58
CA GLU A 30 -5.75 -3.54 -9.07
C GLU A 30 -5.81 -3.99 -7.60
N ASN A 31 -4.93 -4.93 -7.24
CA ASN A 31 -4.67 -5.32 -5.86
C ASN A 31 -3.29 -4.79 -5.42
N ILE A 32 -3.27 -3.85 -4.47
CA ILE A 32 -2.03 -3.20 -4.01
C ILE A 32 -1.60 -3.80 -2.67
N HIS A 33 -0.44 -4.44 -2.67
CA HIS A 33 0.13 -5.05 -1.47
C HIS A 33 0.94 -4.04 -0.65
N VAL A 34 0.40 -3.64 0.50
CA VAL A 34 1.09 -2.78 1.47
C VAL A 34 1.51 -3.62 2.68
N ASN A 35 2.54 -4.45 2.50
CA ASN A 35 2.86 -5.52 3.46
C ASN A 35 4.37 -5.62 3.79
N GLY A 36 5.14 -4.57 3.49
CA GLY A 36 6.59 -4.55 3.68
C GLY A 36 7.35 -5.64 2.92
N GLY A 37 6.78 -6.12 1.80
CA GLY A 37 7.35 -7.12 0.89
C GLY A 37 7.07 -8.57 1.30
N MET A 38 6.08 -8.83 2.15
CA MET A 38 5.80 -10.17 2.71
C MET A 38 5.65 -11.27 1.65
N TYR A 39 5.21 -10.93 0.43
CA TYR A 39 4.97 -11.86 -0.67
C TYR A 39 6.00 -11.78 -1.81
N MET A 40 7.16 -11.13 -1.61
CA MET A 40 8.17 -10.92 -2.67
C MET A 40 9.22 -12.04 -2.75
N SER A 41 8.93 -13.24 -2.21
CA SER A 41 9.83 -14.41 -2.25
C SER A 41 9.37 -15.45 -3.25
#